data_AF-A0AAE6YD97-F1
#
_entry.id   AF-A0AAE6YD97-F1
#
_cell.length_a   1.000
_cell.length_b   1.000
_cell.length_c   1.000
_cell.angle_alpha   90.00
_cell.angle_beta   90.00
_cell.angle_gamma   90.00
#
_symmetry.space_group_name_H-M   'P 1'
#
loop_
_entity.id
_entity.type
_entity.pdbx_description
1 polymer ?
#
loop_
_entity_poly.entity_id
_entity_poly.type
_entity_poly.pdbx_seq_one_letter_code
_entity_poly.pdbx_strand_id
1 'polypeptide(L)'
;MTDWEKQLGCRATSVERAKEALDTDIAAARLDGHSFREIGGWAGVNHERARTIAIRINGDSRTRDESEGPKAPLGEPRLVSATEALQRLREALPPTPSSEESSE
;
A
#
# COMPACT_ATOMS: atom_id res chain seq x y z
N MET A 1 -7.60 -51.69 11.77
CA MET A 1 -6.99 -50.62 10.98
C MET A 1 -6.08 -51.24 9.94
N THR A 2 -6.41 -51.07 8.67
CA THR A 2 -5.69 -51.64 7.52
C THR A 2 -4.40 -50.86 7.22
N ASP A 3 -3.53 -51.44 6.40
CA ASP A 3 -2.27 -50.78 6.01
C ASP A 3 -2.53 -49.51 5.18
N TRP A 4 -3.52 -49.53 4.28
CA TRP A 4 -3.88 -48.36 3.47
C TRP A 4 -4.47 -47.22 4.32
N GLU A 5 -5.22 -47.53 5.39
CA GLU A 5 -5.74 -46.52 6.33
C GLU A 5 -4.59 -45.80 7.05
N LYS A 6 -3.56 -46.55 7.47
CA LYS A 6 -2.36 -45.96 8.09
C LYS A 6 -1.58 -45.10 7.11
N GLN A 7 -1.38 -45.59 5.88
CA GLN A 7 -0.70 -44.83 4.84
C GLN A 7 -1.44 -43.53 4.50
N LEU A 8 -2.77 -43.57 4.43
CA LEU A 8 -3.60 -42.40 4.21
C LEU A 8 -3.46 -41.39 5.36
N GLY A 9 -3.48 -41.86 6.61
CA GLY A 9 -3.25 -41.03 7.79
C GLY A 9 -1.89 -40.32 7.76
N CYS A 10 -0.81 -41.07 7.48
CA CYS A 10 0.54 -40.49 7.37
C CYS A 10 0.63 -39.43 6.27
N ARG A 11 0.00 -39.67 5.10
CA ARG A 11 -0.04 -38.69 4.01
C ARG A 11 -0.80 -37.43 4.41
N ALA A 12 -1.96 -37.58 5.04
CA ALA A 12 -2.74 -36.44 5.51
C ALA A 12 -1.93 -35.58 6.50
N THR A 13 -1.30 -36.18 7.51
CA THR A 13 -0.43 -35.45 8.46
C THR A 13 0.73 -34.76 7.76
N SER A 14 1.34 -35.40 6.76
CA SER A 14 2.45 -34.81 6.02
C SER A 14 2.02 -33.58 5.22
N VAL A 15 0.83 -33.64 4.60
CA VAL A 15 0.25 -32.50 3.87
C VAL A 15 -0.09 -31.35 4.81
N GLU A 16 -0.67 -31.62 5.98
CA GLU A 16 -0.97 -30.56 6.95
C GLU A 16 0.30 -29.87 7.46
N ARG A 17 1.36 -30.64 7.77
CA ARG A 17 2.66 -30.06 8.13
C ARG A 17 3.26 -29.21 7.02
N ALA A 18 3.13 -29.65 5.76
CA ALA A 18 3.62 -28.88 4.62
C ALA A 18 2.85 -27.56 4.44
N LYS A 19 1.53 -27.57 4.68
CA LYS A 19 0.71 -26.35 4.65
C LYS A 19 1.09 -25.39 5.77
N GLU A 20 1.30 -25.88 6.99
CA GLU A 20 1.74 -25.06 8.12
C GLU A 20 3.12 -24.43 7.88
N ALA A 21 4.05 -25.18 7.28
CA ALA A 21 5.35 -24.67 6.87
C ALA A 21 5.21 -23.55 5.83
N LEU A 22 4.40 -23.76 4.78
CA LEU A 22 4.14 -22.75 3.76
C LEU A 22 3.51 -21.48 4.37
N ASP A 23 2.55 -21.63 5.28
CA ASP A 23 1.91 -20.50 5.93
C ASP A 23 2.91 -19.70 6.79
N THR A 24 3.83 -20.39 7.45
CA THR A 24 4.94 -19.77 8.21
C THR A 24 5.90 -19.04 7.29
N ASP A 25 6.28 -19.63 6.15
CA ASP A 25 7.18 -19.01 5.17
C ASP A 25 6.56 -17.75 4.55
N ILE A 26 5.25 -17.77 4.26
CA ILE A 26 4.48 -16.59 3.81
C ILE A 26 4.55 -15.48 4.86
N ALA A 27 4.37 -15.82 6.13
CA ALA A 27 4.43 -14.86 7.22
C ALA A 27 5.86 -14.31 7.42
N ALA A 28 6.90 -15.15 7.29
CA ALA A 28 8.29 -14.73 7.37
C ALA A 28 8.68 -13.79 6.22
N ALA A 29 8.37 -14.16 4.97
CA ALA A 29 8.61 -13.33 3.80
C ALA A 29 7.91 -11.97 3.89
N ARG A 30 6.79 -11.90 4.60
CA ARG A 30 6.13 -10.62 4.87
C ARG A 30 6.93 -9.75 5.83
N LEU A 31 7.52 -10.31 6.88
CA LEU A 31 8.37 -9.57 7.82
C LEU A 31 9.65 -9.05 7.14
N ASP A 32 10.14 -9.77 6.13
CA ASP A 32 11.27 -9.34 5.30
C ASP A 32 10.93 -8.16 4.36
N GLY A 33 9.65 -7.79 4.27
CA GLY A 33 9.19 -6.60 3.55
C GLY A 33 8.59 -6.87 2.17
N HIS A 34 8.49 -8.12 1.74
CA HIS A 34 7.92 -8.45 0.43
C HIS A 34 6.43 -8.13 0.32
N SER A 35 5.99 -7.77 -0.88
CA SER A 35 4.58 -7.50 -1.15
C SER A 35 3.75 -8.80 -1.21
N PHE A 36 2.46 -8.72 -0.88
CA PHE A 36 1.58 -9.90 -0.96
C PHE A 36 1.47 -10.48 -2.38
N ARG A 37 1.71 -9.67 -3.42
CA ARG A 37 1.71 -10.14 -4.81
C ARG A 37 2.95 -10.97 -5.13
N GLU A 38 4.13 -10.53 -4.69
CA GLU A 38 5.38 -11.29 -4.86
C GLU A 38 5.32 -12.61 -4.10
N ILE A 39 4.92 -12.55 -2.82
CA ILE A 39 4.77 -13.73 -1.97
C ILE A 39 3.75 -14.70 -2.59
N GLY A 40 2.61 -14.21 -3.05
CA GLY A 40 1.61 -15.03 -3.74
C GLY A 40 2.14 -15.70 -5.01
N GLY A 41 2.96 -14.98 -5.78
CA GLY A 41 3.64 -15.52 -6.96
C GLY A 41 4.61 -16.66 -6.64
N TRP A 42 5.41 -16.53 -5.59
CA TRP A 42 6.37 -17.58 -5.17
C TRP A 42 5.68 -18.80 -4.55
N ALA A 43 4.70 -18.57 -3.69
CA ALA A 43 3.97 -19.62 -2.99
C ALA A 43 2.87 -20.28 -3.83
N GLY A 44 2.58 -19.78 -5.03
CA GLY A 44 1.49 -20.28 -5.88
C GLY A 44 0.11 -20.05 -5.27
N VAL A 45 -0.05 -19.01 -4.45
CA VAL A 45 -1.32 -18.66 -3.79
C VAL A 45 -1.79 -17.28 -4.21
N ASN A 46 -3.10 -17.04 -4.13
CA ASN A 46 -3.64 -15.70 -4.33
C ASN A 46 -3.09 -14.72 -3.27
N HIS A 47 -2.70 -13.51 -3.68
CA HIS A 47 -2.22 -12.45 -2.80
C HIS A 47 -3.16 -12.12 -1.62
N GLU A 48 -4.49 -12.23 -1.79
CA GLU A 48 -5.44 -12.06 -0.68
C GLU A 48 -5.30 -13.17 0.37
N ARG A 49 -5.02 -14.40 -0.08
CA ARG A 49 -4.76 -15.52 0.82
C ARG A 49 -3.45 -15.31 1.57
N ALA A 50 -2.40 -14.86 0.89
CA ALA A 50 -1.14 -14.50 1.53
C ALA A 50 -1.34 -13.41 2.60
N ARG A 51 -2.17 -12.40 2.32
CA ARG A 51 -2.54 -11.35 3.28
C ARG A 51 -3.24 -11.92 4.52
N THR A 52 -4.25 -12.77 4.34
CA THR A 52 -4.97 -13.39 5.46
C THR A 52 -4.05 -14.25 6.32
N ILE A 53 -3.15 -15.02 5.72
CA ILE A 53 -2.18 -15.85 6.43
C ILE A 53 -1.22 -14.98 7.25
N ALA A 54 -0.64 -13.95 6.64
CA ALA A 54 0.28 -13.04 7.30
C ALA A 54 -0.37 -12.31 8.48
N ILE A 55 -1.62 -11.83 8.31
CA ILE A 55 -2.38 -11.20 9.40
C ILE A 55 -2.67 -12.18 10.52
N ARG A 56 -3.06 -13.43 10.19
CA ARG A 56 -3.37 -14.46 11.18
C ARG A 56 -2.14 -14.83 12.04
N ILE A 57 -0.95 -14.88 11.44
CA ILE A 57 0.28 -15.34 12.13
C ILE A 57 1.00 -14.17 12.80
N ASN A 58 1.24 -13.07 12.09
CA ASN A 58 2.03 -11.95 12.59
C ASN A 58 1.18 -10.86 13.26
N GLY A 59 -0.15 -10.87 13.06
CA GLY A 59 -1.03 -9.80 13.53
C GLY A 59 -0.93 -8.50 12.74
N ASP A 60 -0.09 -8.44 11.70
CA ASP A 60 0.18 -7.22 10.95
C ASP A 60 -0.39 -7.26 9.53
N SER A 61 -1.18 -6.24 9.22
CA SER A 61 -1.74 -6.02 7.87
C SER A 61 -0.94 -4.99 7.07
N ARG A 62 0.00 -4.30 7.71
CA ARG A 62 0.73 -3.18 7.11
C ARG A 62 1.95 -3.66 6.34
N THR A 63 2.19 -2.94 5.26
CA THR A 63 3.43 -2.98 4.48
C THR A 63 4.37 -2.03 5.18
N ARG A 64 5.62 -2.44 5.46
CA ARG A 64 6.63 -1.54 6.04
C ARG A 64 6.75 -0.25 5.22
N ASP A 65 6.53 -0.34 3.90
CA ASP A 65 6.44 0.81 2.97
C ASP A 65 5.20 1.71 3.11
N GLU A 66 4.13 1.31 3.80
CA GLU A 66 2.97 2.19 4.07
C GLU A 66 3.11 3.00 5.37
N SER A 67 4.14 2.71 6.18
CA SER A 67 4.44 3.46 7.41
C SER A 67 5.56 4.48 7.25
N GLU A 68 6.30 4.47 6.12
CA GLU A 68 7.36 5.46 5.83
C GLU A 68 7.17 6.09 4.46
N GLY A 69 6.01 6.74 4.24
CA GLY A 69 6.08 7.97 3.46
C GLY A 69 6.89 8.98 4.29
N PRO A 70 8.01 9.56 3.80
CA PRO A 70 8.48 10.79 4.40
C PRO A 70 7.34 11.78 4.27
N LYS A 71 6.62 12.00 5.36
CA LYS A 71 5.76 13.16 5.51
C LYS A 71 6.72 14.33 5.45
N ALA A 72 6.97 14.81 4.23
CA ALA A 72 7.45 16.16 4.04
C ALA A 72 6.64 17.03 5.00
N PRO A 73 7.25 18.00 5.70
CA PRO A 73 6.47 19.04 6.34
C PRO A 73 5.74 19.77 5.21
N LEU A 74 4.56 19.26 4.84
CA LEU A 74 3.56 19.99 4.11
C LEU A 74 3.23 21.13 5.04
N GLY A 75 3.92 22.26 4.84
CA GLY A 75 3.41 23.55 5.23
C GLY A 75 1.93 23.53 4.89
N GLU A 76 1.12 23.72 5.93
CA GLU A 76 -0.33 23.66 5.84
C GLU A 76 -0.75 24.37 4.55
N PRO A 77 -1.54 23.75 3.66
CA PRO A 77 -2.19 24.53 2.63
C PRO A 77 -3.16 25.40 3.41
N ARG A 78 -2.75 26.64 3.72
CA ARG A 78 -3.67 27.67 4.17
C ARG A 78 -4.76 27.67 3.11
N LEU A 79 -5.94 27.22 3.50
CA LEU A 79 -7.14 27.32 2.69
C LEU A 79 -7.43 28.81 2.57
N VAL A 80 -6.76 29.44 1.62
CA VAL A 80 -7.01 30.82 1.23
C VAL A 80 -8.46 30.83 0.76
N SER A 81 -9.31 31.58 1.46
CA SER A 81 -10.70 31.77 1.06
C SER A 81 -10.75 32.19 -0.40
N ALA A 82 -11.76 31.74 -1.14
CA ALA A 82 -11.94 32.08 -2.57
C ALA A 82 -11.83 33.60 -2.82
N THR A 83 -12.21 34.43 -1.85
CA THR A 83 -12.05 35.89 -1.88
C THR A 83 -10.59 36.36 -1.89
N GLU A 84 -9.71 35.77 -1.09
CA GLU A 84 -8.30 36.17 -1.01
C GLU A 84 -7.51 35.68 -2.24
N ALA A 85 -7.92 34.54 -2.84
CA ALA A 85 -7.37 34.09 -4.12
C ALA A 85 -7.71 35.04 -5.27
N LEU A 86 -8.95 35.56 -5.32
CA LEU A 86 -9.37 36.54 -6.34
C LEU A 86 -8.68 37.89 -6.17
N GLN A 87 -8.43 38.32 -4.93
CA GLN A 87 -7.76 39.60 -4.67
C GLN A 87 -6.30 39.60 -5.16
N ARG A 88 -5.57 38.50 -4.97
CA ARG A 88 -4.21 38.33 -5.50
C ARG A 88 -4.16 38.33 -7.02
N LEU A 89 -5.14 37.70 -7.68
CA LEU A 89 -5.26 37.72 -9.14
C LEU A 89 -5.49 39.13 -9.69
N ARG A 90 -6.23 39.97 -8.96
CA ARG A 90 -6.47 41.37 -9.33
C ARG A 90 -5.23 42.24 -9.21
N GLU A 91 -4.41 42.03 -8.17
CA GLU A 91 -3.16 42.77 -7.96
C GLU A 91 -2.04 42.34 -8.93
N ALA A 92 -2.08 41.10 -9.42
CA ALA A 92 -1.08 40.56 -10.33
C ALA A 92 -1.23 41.03 -11.79
N LEU A 93 -2.31 41.72 -12.14
CA LEU A 93 -2.51 42.26 -13.48
C LEU A 93 -1.89 43.66 -13.57
N PRO A 94 -0.93 43.90 -14.48
CA PRO A 94 -0.41 45.25 -14.69
C PRO A 94 -1.54 46.15 -15.21
N PRO A 95 -1.60 47.43 -14.80
CA PRO A 95 -2.54 48.37 -15.39
C PRO A 95 -2.26 48.44 -16.89
N THR A 96 -3.30 48.24 -17.69
CA THR A 96 -3.24 48.49 -19.14
C THR A 96 -2.76 49.93 -19.34
N PRO A 97 -1.69 50.18 -20.10
CA PRO A 97 -1.35 51.56 -20.46
C PRO A 97 -2.55 52.15 -21.20
N SER A 98 -3.07 53.26 -20.66
CA SER A 98 -3.98 54.14 -21.39
C SER A 98 -3.31 54.49 -22.71
N SER A 99 -3.98 54.16 -23.82
CA SER A 99 -3.64 54.79 -25.10
C SER A 99 -4.03 56.25 -24.99
N GLU A 100 -3.09 57.08 -24.54
CA GLU A 100 -2.97 58.45 -25.02
C GLU A 100 -2.64 58.35 -26.51
N GLU A 101 -3.67 58.47 -27.36
CA GLU A 101 -3.46 58.89 -28.74
C GLU A 101 -3.54 60.42 -28.75
N SER A 102 -2.35 61.03 -28.69
CA SER A 102 -2.12 62.42 -29.11
C SER A 102 -2.20 62.51 -30.63
N SER A 103 -2.35 63.75 -31.12
CA SER A 103 -2.22 64.24 -32.52
C SER A 103 -3.57 64.31 -33.26
N GLU A 104 -4.05 65.45 -33.77
CA GLU A 104 -3.45 66.73 -34.20
C GLU A 104 -4.47 67.88 -34.06
#